data_AF-A0A8K0JWK1-F1
#
_entry.id   AF-A0A8K0JWK1-F1
#
_cell.length_a   1.000
_cell.length_b   1.000
_cell.length_c   1.000
_cell.angle_alpha   90.00
_cell.angle_beta   90.00
_cell.angle_gamma   90.00
#
_symmetry.space_group_name_H-M   'P 1'
#
loop_
_entity.id
_entity.type
_entity.pdbx_description
1 polymer ?
#
loop_
_entity_poly.entity_id
_entity_poly.type
_entity_poly.pdbx_seq_one_letter_code
_entity_poly.pdbx_strand_id
1 'polypeptide(L)' 'MTLVLLAFGVRMILYSFLVNPWYALPIELLNGLTFGLAYSTMASYASIVAPPGTEATVQGLVGATFEGVG' A
#
# COMPACT_ATOMS: atom_id res chain seq x y z
N MET A 1 6.27 -7.56 -1.51
CA MET A 1 6.96 -6.30 -1.84
C MET A 1 6.92 -5.97 -3.34
N THR A 2 7.41 -6.84 -4.22
CA THR A 2 7.46 -6.58 -5.67
C THR A 2 6.10 -6.32 -6.32
N LEU A 3 5.06 -7.07 -5.93
CA LEU A 3 3.70 -6.89 -6.47
C LEU A 3 3.10 -5.52 -6.13
N VAL A 4 3.35 -5.01 -4.91
CA VAL A 4 2.90 -3.69 -4.46
C VAL A 4 3.57 -2.59 -5.27
N LEU A 5 4.90 -2.68 -5.46
CA LEU A 5 5.66 -1.73 -6.28
C LEU A 5 5.19 -1.72 -7.74
N LEU A 6 4.90 -2.90 -8.30
CA LEU A 6 4.35 -3.02 -9.64
C LEU A 6 2.98 -2.36 -9.74
N ALA A 7 2.08 -2.60 -8.79
CA ALA A 7 0.76 -1.97 -8.75
C ALA A 7 0.84 -0.44 -8.63
N PHE A 8 1.74 0.09 -7.80
CA PHE A 8 2.03 1.54 -7.74
C PHE A 8 2.57 2.08 -9.08
N GLY A 9 3.49 1.36 -9.72
CA GLY A 9 4.05 1.75 -11.02
C GLY A 9 2.98 1.80 -12.11
N VAL A 10 2.16 0.76 -12.21
CA VAL A 10 1.01 0.70 -13.13
C VAL A 10 0.07 1.88 -12.88
N ARG A 11 -0.28 2.17 -11.61
CA ARG A 11 -1.14 3.30 -11.26
C ARG A 11 -0.56 4.65 -11.72
N MET A 12 0.72 4.91 -11.46
CA MET A 12 1.39 6.15 -11.89
C MET A 12 1.37 6.30 -13.42
N ILE A 13 1.57 5.19 -14.16
CA ILE A 13 1.47 5.16 -15.61
C ILE A 13 0.04 5.44 -16.09
N LEU A 14 -0.97 4.83 -15.46
CA LEU A 14 -2.38 5.07 -15.80
C LEU A 14 -2.77 6.54 -15.56
N TYR A 15 -2.29 7.16 -14.48
CA TYR A 15 -2.48 8.61 -14.29
C TYR A 15 -1.75 9.44 -15.34
N SER A 16 -0.57 9.03 -15.79
CA SER A 16 0.15 9.73 -16.85
C SER A 16 -0.60 9.72 -18.20
N PHE A 17 -1.44 8.72 -18.44
CA PHE A 17 -2.29 8.65 -19.64
C PHE A 17 -3.72 9.16 -19.42
N LEU A 18 -4.01 9.75 -18.25
CA LEU A 18 -5.33 10.25 -17.92
C LEU A 18 -5.64 11.54 -18.71
N VAL A 19 -6.13 11.37 -19.93
CA VAL A 19 -6.60 12.48 -20.77
C VAL A 19 -8.10 12.72 -20.58
N ASN A 20 -8.87 11.66 -20.35
CA ASN A 20 -10.31 11.74 -20.17
C ASN A 20 -10.70 11.40 -18.72
N PRO A 21 -11.44 12.28 -18.01
CA PRO A 21 -11.77 12.12 -16.59
C PRO A 21 -12.60 10.86 -16.27
N TRP A 22 -13.32 10.29 -17.24
CA TRP A 22 -14.10 9.06 -17.02
C TRP A 22 -13.23 7.84 -16.69
N TYR A 23 -11.96 7.83 -17.11
CA TYR A 23 -11.02 6.77 -16.75
C TYR A 23 -10.52 6.86 -15.30
N ALA A 24 -10.82 7.94 -14.57
CA ALA A 24 -10.47 8.04 -13.16
C ALA A 24 -11.19 6.99 -12.30
N LEU A 25 -12.44 6.62 -12.65
CA LEU A 25 -13.26 5.62 -11.95
C LEU A 25 -12.56 4.24 -11.83
N PRO A 26 -12.13 3.59 -12.94
CA PRO A 26 -11.40 2.34 -12.84
C PRO A 26 -10.02 2.48 -12.19
N ILE A 27 -9.38 3.65 -12.28
CA ILE A 27 -8.09 3.91 -11.62
C ILE A 27 -8.26 4.02 -10.10
N GLU A 28 -9.37 4.59 -9.63
CA GLU A 28 -9.73 4.61 -8.20
C GLU A 28 -10.00 3.21 -7.64
N LEU A 29 -10.57 2.30 -8.44
CA LEU A 29 -10.70 0.90 -8.04
C LEU A 29 -9.32 0.26 -7.82
N LEU A 30 -8.37 0.55 -8.72
CA LEU A 30 -6.97 0.14 -8.54
C LEU A 30 -6.35 0.78 -7.28
N ASN A 31 -6.69 2.01 -6.93
CA ASN A 31 -6.21 2.64 -5.70
C ASN A 31 -6.56 1.81 -4.46
N GLY A 32 -7.81 1.34 -4.34
CA GLY A 32 -8.24 0.47 -3.24
C GLY A 32 -7.47 -0.85 -3.18
N LEU A 33 -7.27 -1.51 -4.33
CA LEU A 33 -6.45 -2.73 -4.43
C LEU A 33 -5.00 -2.48 -4.02
N THR A 34 -4.41 -1.37 -4.48
CA THR A 34 -3.02 -1.03 -4.18
C THR A 34 -2.84 -0.78 -2.68
N PHE A 35 -3.78 -0.05 -2.06
CA PHE A 35 -3.78 0.22 -0.63
C PHE A 35 -3.92 -1.06 0.19
N GLY A 36 -4.88 -1.93 -0.14
CA GLY A 36 -5.07 -3.21 0.56
C GLY A 36 -3.85 -4.15 0.44
N LEU A 37 -3.25 -4.23 -0.75
CA LEU A 37 -2.02 -5.01 -0.96
C LEU A 37 -0.82 -4.41 -0.22
N ALA A 38 -0.67 -3.09 -0.23
CA ALA A 38 0.42 -2.42 0.49
C ALA A 38 0.31 -2.66 1.99
N TYR A 39 -0.87 -2.42 2.58
CA TYR A 39 -1.12 -2.56 4.01
C TYR A 39 -0.91 -4.00 4.50
N SER A 40 -1.48 -4.98 3.79
CA SER A 40 -1.30 -6.40 4.12
C SER A 40 0.16 -6.86 4.01
N THR A 41 0.89 -6.37 3.00
CA THR A 41 2.31 -6.71 2.84
C THR A 41 3.16 -6.07 3.95
N MET A 42 2.86 -4.82 4.35
CA MET A 42 3.54 -4.15 5.47
C MET A 42 3.29 -4.87 6.78
N ALA A 43 2.03 -5.20 7.10
CA ALA A 43 1.68 -5.93 8.32
C ALA A 43 2.37 -7.31 8.38
N SER A 44 2.36 -8.03 7.25
CA SER A 44 3.03 -9.34 7.14
C SER A 44 4.54 -9.21 7.33
N TYR A 45 5.16 -8.20 6.73
CA TYR A 45 6.60 -7.95 6.87
C TYR A 45 6.99 -7.53 8.29
N ALA A 46 6.20 -6.65 8.91
CA ALA A 46 6.37 -6.23 10.30
C ALA A 46 6.33 -7.43 11.25
N SER A 47 5.40 -8.37 11.02
CA SER A 47 5.29 -9.61 11.81
C SER A 47 6.53 -10.51 11.66
N ILE A 48 7.08 -10.64 10.44
CA ILE A 48 8.27 -11.46 10.16
C ILE A 48 9.53 -10.89 10.82
N VAL A 49 9.67 -9.56 10.83
CA VAL A 49 10.84 -8.87 11.42
C VAL A 49 10.73 -8.72 12.93
N ALA A 50 9.52 -8.78 13.49
CA ALA A 50 9.32 -8.53 14.91
C ALA A 50 9.96 -9.61 15.80
N PRO A 51 10.65 -9.20 16.88
CA PRO A 51 10.98 -10.10 17.97
C PRO A 51 9.73 -10.77 18.55
N PRO A 52 9.84 -12.01 19.05
CA PRO A 52 8.71 -12.74 19.62
C PRO A 52 7.97 -11.92 20.69
N GLY A 53 6.64 -11.77 20.54
CA GLY A 53 5.81 -11.04 21.49
C GLY A 53 5.75 -9.51 21.27
N THR A 54 6.40 -9.00 20.21
CA THR A 54 6.38 -7.57 19.87
C THR A 54 5.72 -7.29 18.51
N GLU A 55 5.05 -8.28 17.90
CA GLU A 55 4.49 -8.14 16.56
C GLU A 55 3.51 -6.97 16.45
N ALA A 56 2.64 -6.80 17.44
CA ALA A 56 1.67 -5.70 17.46
C ALA A 56 2.33 -4.32 17.55
N THR A 57 3.43 -4.19 18.32
CA THR A 57 4.18 -2.94 18.45
C THR A 57 4.90 -2.59 17.16
N VAL A 58 5.53 -3.57 16.50
CA VAL A 58 6.22 -3.36 15.22
C VAL A 58 5.22 -3.04 14.11
N GLN A 59 4.07 -3.73 14.06
CA GLN A 59 2.99 -3.38 13.14
C GLN A 59 2.46 -1.96 13.39
N GLY A 60 2.26 -1.57 14.66
CA GLY A 60 1.87 -0.22 15.03
C GLY A 60 2.91 0.84 14.62
N LEU A 61 4.19 0.57 14.79
CA LEU A 61 5.28 1.46 14.37
C LEU A 61 5.34 1.61 12.84
N VAL A 62 5.22 0.50 12.11
CA VAL A 62 5.18 0.51 10.64
C VAL A 62 3.94 1.24 10.14
N GLY A 63 2.78 1.00 10.75
CA GLY A 63 1.54 1.74 10.46
C GLY A 63 1.69 3.24 10.70
N ALA A 64 2.23 3.63 11.86
CA ALA A 64 2.52 5.03 12.19
C ALA A 64 3.53 5.69 11.23
N THR A 65 4.47 4.91 10.68
CA THR A 65 5.42 5.40 9.68
C THR A 65 4.76 5.61 8.32
N PHE A 66 3.80 4.75 7.96
CA PHE A 66 3.13 4.80 6.66
C PHE A 66 1.98 5.81 6.61
N GLU A 67 1.13 5.85 7.64
CA GLU A 67 -0.05 6.73 7.69
C GLU A 67 0.19 8.00 8.50
N GLY A 68 1.25 8.05 9.30
CA GLY A 68 1.52 9.12 10.25
C GLY A 68 0.98 8.82 11.66
N VAL A 69 1.29 9.70 12.61
CA VAL A 69 0.73 9.66 13.97
C VAL A 69 -0.40 10.69 14.04
N GLY A 70 -1.65 10.24 13.93
CA GLY A 70 -2.83 11.12 13.91
C GLY A 70 -4.13 10.34 13.91
#